data_AF-X1Q1Q4-F1
#
_entry.id   AF-X1Q1Q4-F1
#
_cell.length_a   1.000
_cell.length_b   1.000
_cell.length_c   1.000
_cell.angle_alpha   90.00
_cell.angle_beta   90.00
_cell.angle_gamma   90.00
#
_symmetry.space_group_name_H-M   'P 1'
#
loop_
_entity.id
_entity.type
_entity.pdbx_description
1 polymer ?
#
loop_
_entity_poly.entity_id
_entity_poly.type
_entity_poly.pdbx_seq_one_letter_code
_entity_poly.pdbx_strand_id
1 'polypeptide(L)'
;ESEQERYLYGTTLSYFGVIEKAIKGMFQKIIKEEGEITYLEIERITAEAIKKHYDIWKKTEILPYLPENHIEDILSKYGDIIDRVMKKVFKELPLSNVSLNQLKRISASLFSKDRFPSNISGVVIAGFGEQDIFPSLKSFTVEAVVNNRLKYKGDPPLEIDFATPGRIAAFAQSEMVKTFMEGVDPSYRNSMEAYLSKVFDKYPEIIIESMSKIDDGEKQALKKKLKEASNSIFDDYKKEMGAYSESRHVNPIMHVV
;
A
#
# COMPACT_ATOMS: atom_id res chain seq x y z
N GLU A 1 25.01 13.32 12.37
CA GLU A 1 23.96 14.36 12.35
C GLU A 1 23.54 14.70 10.91
N SER A 2 24.49 14.99 10.02
CA SER A 2 24.22 15.29 8.59
C SER A 2 23.34 14.27 7.85
N GLU A 3 23.51 12.96 8.09
CA GLU A 3 22.71 11.93 7.41
C GLU A 3 21.25 11.88 7.86
N GLN A 4 20.97 12.10 9.15
CA GLN A 4 19.60 12.15 9.66
C GLN A 4 18.87 13.38 9.12
N GLU A 5 19.56 14.53 9.07
CA GLU A 5 19.03 15.76 8.47
C GLU A 5 18.76 15.58 6.97
N ARG A 6 19.69 14.95 6.24
CA ARG A 6 19.54 14.64 4.82
C ARG A 6 18.34 13.74 4.56
N TYR A 7 18.20 12.68 5.37
CA TYR A 7 17.07 11.75 5.26
C TYR A 7 15.74 12.44 5.59
N LEU A 8 15.69 13.24 6.67
CA LEU A 8 14.51 14.01 7.05
C LEU A 8 14.11 15.01 5.96
N TYR A 9 15.09 15.74 5.40
CA TYR A 9 14.88 16.66 4.28
C TYR A 9 14.29 15.91 3.07
N GLY A 10 14.92 14.81 2.64
CA GLY A 10 14.49 14.05 1.48
C GLY A 10 13.09 13.46 1.63
N THR A 11 12.80 12.88 2.80
CA THR A 11 11.49 12.28 3.11
C THR A 11 10.39 13.33 3.20
N THR A 12 10.67 14.47 3.86
CA THR A 12 9.73 15.60 3.92
C THR A 12 9.48 16.17 2.52
N LEU A 13 10.53 16.36 1.71
CA LEU A 13 10.43 16.89 0.35
C LEU A 13 9.58 15.97 -0.53
N SER A 14 9.84 14.66 -0.48
CA SER A 14 9.08 13.67 -1.23
C SER A 14 7.60 13.69 -0.85
N TYR A 15 7.30 13.65 0.46
CA TYR A 15 5.91 13.62 0.93
C TYR A 15 5.17 14.93 0.63
N PHE A 16 5.82 16.09 0.80
CA PHE A 16 5.22 17.37 0.42
C PHE A 16 4.98 17.47 -1.09
N GLY A 17 5.86 16.89 -1.92
CA GLY A 17 5.63 16.78 -3.37
C GLY A 17 4.39 15.96 -3.72
N VAL A 18 4.05 14.93 -2.94
CA VAL A 18 2.78 14.19 -3.09
C VAL A 18 1.57 15.09 -2.80
N ILE A 19 1.63 15.89 -1.74
CA ILE A 19 0.58 16.85 -1.39
C ILE A 19 0.44 17.92 -2.49
N GLU A 20 1.56 18.50 -2.95
CA GLU A 20 1.58 19.50 -4.03
C GLU A 20 0.98 18.94 -5.32
N LYS A 21 1.32 17.70 -5.70
CA LYS A 21 0.75 17.03 -6.86
C LYS A 21 -0.76 16.80 -6.71
N ALA A 22 -1.23 16.44 -5.52
CA ALA A 22 -2.65 16.28 -5.25
C ALA A 22 -3.40 17.62 -5.39
N ILE A 23 -2.83 18.71 -4.87
CA ILE A 23 -3.38 20.07 -5.02
C ILE A 23 -3.46 20.47 -6.50
N LYS A 24 -2.36 20.33 -7.25
CA LYS A 24 -2.32 20.66 -8.69
C LYS A 24 -3.33 19.83 -9.49
N GLY A 25 -3.52 18.55 -9.15
CA GLY A 25 -4.54 17.70 -9.76
C GLY A 25 -5.97 18.20 -9.51
N MET A 26 -6.26 18.72 -8.31
CA MET A 26 -7.56 19.34 -8.01
C MET A 26 -7.76 20.65 -8.78
N PHE A 27 -6.73 21.49 -8.90
CA PHE A 27 -6.80 22.72 -9.71
C PHE A 27 -7.12 22.40 -11.17
N GLN A 28 -6.41 21.43 -11.76
CA GLN A 28 -6.63 21.03 -13.16
C GLN A 28 -8.06 20.53 -13.40
N LYS A 29 -8.67 19.86 -12.42
CA LYS A 29 -10.05 19.39 -12.53
C LYS A 29 -11.04 20.56 -12.60
N ILE A 30 -10.89 21.56 -11.72
CA ILE A 30 -11.78 22.73 -11.68
C ILE A 30 -11.59 23.60 -12.94
N ILE A 31 -10.35 23.87 -13.34
CA ILE A 31 -10.08 24.63 -14.58
C ILE A 31 -10.71 23.95 -15.79
N LYS A 32 -10.74 22.61 -15.82
CA LYS A 32 -11.39 21.86 -16.90
C LYS A 32 -12.93 21.95 -16.87
N GLU A 33 -13.52 22.08 -15.69
CA GLU A 33 -14.97 22.13 -15.49
C GLU A 33 -15.53 23.56 -15.63
N GLU A 34 -14.81 24.56 -15.13
CA GLU A 34 -15.28 25.95 -14.98
C GLU A 34 -14.49 26.97 -15.82
N GLY A 35 -13.37 26.57 -16.42
CA GLY A 35 -12.55 27.41 -17.32
C GLY A 35 -11.53 28.30 -16.62
N GLU A 36 -11.78 28.68 -15.37
CA GLU A 36 -10.86 29.47 -14.53
C GLU A 36 -10.81 28.96 -13.09
N ILE A 37 -9.91 29.52 -12.29
CA ILE A 37 -9.83 29.24 -10.85
C ILE A 37 -9.49 30.53 -10.10
N THR A 38 -10.29 30.86 -9.09
CA THR A 38 -10.12 32.06 -8.29
C THR A 38 -9.08 31.86 -7.18
N TYR A 39 -8.52 32.96 -6.68
CA TYR A 39 -7.57 32.91 -5.56
C TYR A 39 -8.18 32.27 -4.29
N LEU A 40 -9.46 32.56 -4.00
CA LEU A 40 -10.18 31.97 -2.87
C LEU A 40 -10.34 30.45 -3.00
N GLU A 41 -10.55 29.96 -4.22
CA GLU A 41 -10.61 28.53 -4.49
C GLU A 41 -9.24 27.87 -4.34
N ILE A 42 -8.18 28.50 -4.85
CA ILE A 42 -6.80 28.04 -4.65
C ILE A 42 -6.51 27.89 -3.16
N GLU A 43 -6.83 28.89 -2.34
CA GLU A 43 -6.63 28.85 -0.89
C GLU A 43 -7.44 27.73 -0.23
N ARG A 44 -8.74 27.62 -0.55
CA ARG A 44 -9.62 26.59 0.00
C ARG A 44 -9.13 25.17 -0.34
N ILE A 45 -8.86 24.90 -1.61
CA ILE A 45 -8.42 23.58 -2.10
C ILE A 45 -7.06 23.21 -1.50
N THR A 46 -6.15 24.17 -1.42
CA THR A 46 -4.83 23.98 -0.78
C THR A 46 -5.01 23.56 0.68
N ALA A 47 -5.82 24.30 1.44
CA ALA A 47 -6.11 23.97 2.83
C ALA A 47 -6.81 22.62 3.00
N GLU A 48 -7.78 22.28 2.13
CA GLU A 48 -8.49 21.01 2.15
C GLU A 48 -7.57 19.82 1.87
N ALA A 49 -6.70 19.93 0.86
CA ALA A 49 -5.75 18.89 0.52
C ALA A 49 -4.75 18.65 1.66
N ILE A 50 -4.18 19.70 2.23
CA ILE A 50 -3.26 19.61 3.38
C ILE A 50 -3.98 18.99 4.58
N LYS A 51 -5.19 19.46 4.89
CA LYS A 51 -6.01 18.95 5.99
C LYS A 51 -6.31 17.46 5.83
N LYS A 52 -6.61 17.00 4.62
CA LYS A 52 -6.84 15.57 4.34
C LYS A 52 -5.64 14.71 4.72
N HIS A 53 -4.42 15.13 4.36
CA HIS A 53 -3.20 14.42 4.77
C HIS A 53 -2.94 14.55 6.27
N TYR A 54 -3.16 15.72 6.86
CA TYR A 54 -3.00 15.95 8.28
C TYR A 54 -3.93 15.06 9.12
N ASP A 55 -5.20 14.94 8.74
CA ASP A 55 -6.19 14.12 9.46
C ASP A 55 -5.82 12.63 9.44
N ILE A 56 -5.19 12.14 8.37
CA ILE A 56 -4.66 10.77 8.30
C ILE A 56 -3.56 10.57 9.36
N TRP A 57 -2.56 11.45 9.38
CA TRP A 57 -1.45 11.35 10.34
C TRP A 57 -1.88 11.60 11.79
N LYS A 58 -2.87 12.49 12.00
CA LYS A 58 -3.44 12.77 13.31
C LYS A 58 -4.11 11.54 13.92
N LYS A 59 -4.85 10.77 13.10
CA LYS A 59 -5.53 9.53 13.50
C LYS A 59 -4.59 8.32 13.65
N THR A 60 -3.42 8.37 13.01
CA THR A 60 -2.44 7.28 13.14
C THR A 60 -1.85 7.30 14.54
N GLU A 61 -1.59 6.13 15.13
CA GLU A 61 -0.98 6.02 16.45
C GLU A 61 0.52 6.34 16.41
N ILE A 62 1.07 6.85 17.51
CA ILE A 62 2.53 6.97 17.68
C ILE A 62 3.07 5.58 17.97
N LEU A 63 4.26 5.26 17.45
CA LEU A 63 4.90 3.98 17.76
C LEU A 63 5.15 3.87 19.27
N PRO A 64 4.77 2.76 19.92
CA PRO A 64 4.67 2.66 21.38
C PRO A 64 6.01 2.79 22.11
N TYR A 65 7.12 2.51 21.44
CA TYR A 65 8.46 2.63 22.03
C TYR A 65 9.06 4.04 21.88
N LEU A 66 8.41 4.94 21.12
CA LEU A 66 8.84 6.33 20.97
C LEU A 66 8.24 7.17 22.11
N PRO A 67 8.97 8.18 22.62
CA PRO A 67 8.43 9.12 23.60
C PRO A 67 7.17 9.84 23.09
N GLU A 68 6.23 10.15 23.96
CA GLU A 68 5.02 10.90 23.60
C GLU A 68 5.34 12.27 22.98
N ASN A 69 6.41 12.92 23.45
CA ASN A 69 6.89 14.21 22.96
C ASN A 69 7.76 14.11 21.69
N HIS A 70 7.95 12.93 21.10
CA HIS A 70 8.88 12.75 19.98
C HIS A 70 8.56 13.65 18.77
N ILE A 71 7.27 13.90 18.51
CA ILE A 71 6.83 14.85 17.47
C ILE A 71 7.33 16.27 17.78
N GLU A 72 7.18 16.72 19.02
CA GLU A 72 7.59 18.05 19.44
C GLU A 72 9.12 18.19 19.44
N ASP A 73 9.86 17.14 19.81
CA ASP A 73 11.31 17.10 19.72
C ASP A 73 11.80 17.27 18.28
N ILE A 74 11.15 16.61 17.32
CA ILE A 74 11.47 16.76 15.89
C ILE A 74 11.18 18.18 15.40
N LEU A 75 10.04 18.75 15.79
CA LEU A 75 9.68 20.12 15.42
C LEU A 75 10.66 21.15 15.97
N SER A 76 11.10 20.97 17.23
CA SER A 76 12.08 21.84 17.87
C SER A 76 13.46 21.72 17.21
N LYS A 77 13.94 20.50 16.96
CA LYS A 77 15.28 20.25 16.43
C LYS A 77 15.41 20.54 14.93
N TYR A 78 14.40 20.19 14.14
CA TYR A 78 14.47 20.19 12.68
C TYR A 78 13.55 21.22 12.02
N GLY A 79 12.94 22.12 12.80
CA GLY A 79 12.00 23.14 12.31
C GLY A 79 12.51 23.93 11.11
N ASP A 80 13.78 24.37 11.13
CA ASP A 80 14.39 25.12 10.02
C ASP A 80 14.53 24.30 8.73
N ILE A 81 14.80 22.99 8.83
CA ILE A 81 14.83 22.10 7.67
C ILE A 81 13.43 21.96 7.08
N ILE A 82 12.44 21.73 7.93
CA ILE A 82 11.03 21.60 7.54
C ILE A 82 10.55 22.90 6.86
N ASP A 83 10.87 24.05 7.43
CA ASP A 83 10.51 25.37 6.88
C ASP A 83 11.17 25.62 5.53
N ARG A 84 12.43 25.22 5.34
CA ARG A 84 13.10 25.31 4.03
C ARG A 84 12.43 24.41 2.98
N VAL A 85 12.07 23.17 3.33
CA VAL A 85 11.37 22.26 2.41
C VAL A 85 9.99 22.81 2.06
N MET A 86 9.25 23.30 3.05
CA MET A 86 7.91 23.88 2.86
C MET A 86 7.95 25.08 1.91
N LYS A 87 8.88 26.02 2.12
CA LYS A 87 9.09 27.18 1.23
C LYS A 87 9.49 26.76 -0.19
N LYS A 88 10.22 25.66 -0.34
CA LYS A 88 10.64 25.14 -1.65
C LYS A 88 9.48 24.52 -2.42
N VAL A 89 8.66 23.70 -1.75
CA VAL A 89 7.58 22.93 -2.41
C VAL A 89 6.34 23.80 -2.66
N PHE A 90 5.95 24.64 -1.70
CA PHE A 90 4.69 25.36 -1.75
C PHE A 90 4.85 26.86 -2.03
N LYS A 91 5.98 27.27 -2.63
CA LYS A 91 6.35 28.69 -2.86
C LYS A 91 5.24 29.53 -3.50
N GLU A 92 4.50 28.93 -4.43
CA GLU A 92 3.48 29.62 -5.24
C GLU A 92 2.06 29.44 -4.71
N LEU A 93 1.88 28.73 -3.58
CA LEU A 93 0.57 28.47 -3.01
C LEU A 93 0.27 29.37 -1.82
N PRO A 94 -0.98 29.86 -1.70
CA PRO A 94 -1.43 30.55 -0.50
C PRO A 94 -1.51 29.55 0.67
N LEU A 95 -0.71 29.79 1.71
CA LEU A 95 -0.70 28.97 2.92
C LEU A 95 -1.13 29.80 4.13
N SER A 96 -2.27 29.43 4.73
CA SER A 96 -2.69 29.96 6.02
C SER A 96 -1.78 29.46 7.15
N ASN A 97 -1.77 30.15 8.29
CA ASN A 97 -1.05 29.70 9.49
C ASN A 97 -1.47 28.30 9.96
N VAL A 98 -2.74 27.93 9.72
CA VAL A 98 -3.25 26.58 10.01
C VAL A 98 -2.58 25.57 9.09
N SER A 99 -2.53 25.83 7.79
CA SER A 99 -1.86 24.96 6.80
C SER A 99 -0.36 24.81 7.10
N LEU A 100 0.33 25.89 7.48
CA LEU A 100 1.74 25.85 7.88
C LEU A 100 1.96 24.92 9.07
N ASN A 101 1.16 25.05 10.13
CA ASN A 101 1.26 24.20 11.32
C ASN A 101 0.91 22.73 11.00
N GLN A 102 -0.08 22.49 10.14
CA GLN A 102 -0.42 21.15 9.68
C GLN A 102 0.74 20.50 8.91
N LEU A 103 1.37 21.22 7.99
CA LEU A 103 2.52 20.74 7.23
C LEU A 103 3.71 20.40 8.15
N LYS A 104 4.01 21.26 9.13
CA LYS A 104 5.02 20.98 10.16
C LYS A 104 4.72 19.68 10.90
N ARG A 105 3.51 19.54 11.43
CA ARG A 105 3.09 18.33 12.15
C ARG A 105 3.06 17.08 11.26
N ILE A 106 2.70 17.21 9.98
CA ILE A 106 2.80 16.11 9.01
C ILE A 106 4.25 15.66 8.92
N SER A 107 5.21 16.57 8.68
CA SER A 107 6.63 16.24 8.56
C SER A 107 7.16 15.51 9.79
N ALA A 108 6.88 16.00 11.00
CA ALA A 108 7.28 15.31 12.22
C ALA A 108 6.57 13.95 12.40
N SER A 109 5.29 13.85 12.01
CA SER A 109 4.53 12.59 12.08
C SER A 109 5.10 11.49 11.18
N LEU A 110 5.75 11.84 10.06
CA LEU A 110 6.42 10.89 9.17
C LEU A 110 7.41 10.00 9.92
N PHE A 111 8.03 10.50 10.99
CA PHE A 111 9.08 9.77 11.71
C PHE A 111 8.61 9.19 13.06
N SER A 112 7.37 9.49 13.48
CA SER A 112 6.86 9.12 14.82
C SER A 112 5.68 8.16 14.80
N LYS A 113 4.91 8.12 13.71
CA LYS A 113 3.65 7.40 13.63
C LYS A 113 3.81 6.00 13.02
N ASP A 114 2.95 5.06 13.43
CA ASP A 114 2.90 3.69 12.91
C ASP A 114 2.30 3.66 11.50
N ARG A 115 3.06 4.19 10.56
CA ARG A 115 2.77 4.20 9.13
C ARG A 115 4.08 4.27 8.37
N PHE A 116 4.32 3.27 7.55
CA PHE A 116 5.57 3.05 6.83
C PHE A 116 5.34 3.22 5.32
N PRO A 117 6.34 3.68 4.54
CA PRO A 117 6.26 3.70 3.09
C PRO A 117 6.29 2.28 2.52
N SER A 118 5.94 2.11 1.24
CA SER A 118 5.94 0.79 0.59
C SER A 118 7.34 0.29 0.24
N ASN A 119 8.31 1.19 0.07
CA ASN A 119 9.70 0.91 -0.23
C ASN A 119 10.54 0.97 1.05
N ILE A 120 10.37 -0.02 1.91
CA ILE A 120 11.11 -0.15 3.18
C ILE A 120 12.13 -1.28 3.12
N SER A 121 13.12 -1.19 3.99
CA SER A 121 14.03 -2.29 4.28
C SER A 121 13.57 -3.01 5.53
N GLY A 122 14.10 -4.21 5.75
CA GLY A 122 13.88 -4.95 6.97
C GLY A 122 15.14 -5.63 7.48
N VAL A 123 15.10 -6.05 8.73
CA VAL A 123 16.11 -6.90 9.36
C VAL A 123 15.43 -8.18 9.79
N VAL A 124 16.01 -9.31 9.42
CA VAL A 124 15.53 -10.64 9.80
C VAL A 124 16.61 -11.31 10.63
N ILE A 125 16.21 -11.80 11.80
CA ILE A 125 17.06 -12.57 12.70
C ILE A 125 16.40 -13.95 12.80
N ALA A 126 17.11 -14.98 12.37
CA ALA A 126 16.64 -16.37 12.40
C ALA A 126 17.73 -17.27 12.99
N GLY A 127 17.32 -18.25 13.80
CA GLY A 127 18.22 -19.18 14.46
C GLY A 127 17.61 -19.76 15.72
N PHE A 128 18.45 -20.25 16.64
CA PHE A 128 18.03 -20.75 17.94
C PHE A 128 18.44 -19.77 19.02
N GLY A 129 17.49 -19.31 19.83
CA GLY A 129 17.78 -18.66 21.10
C GLY A 129 18.32 -19.65 22.13
N GLU A 130 18.99 -19.15 23.17
CA GLU A 130 19.58 -19.99 24.22
C GLU A 130 18.54 -20.86 24.95
N GLN A 131 17.29 -20.39 25.01
CA GLN A 131 16.16 -21.07 25.65
C GLN A 131 15.18 -21.67 24.63
N ASP A 132 15.45 -21.53 23.32
CA ASP A 132 14.53 -21.97 22.28
C ASP A 132 14.77 -23.46 21.96
N ILE A 133 13.71 -24.26 22.05
CA ILE A 133 13.75 -25.69 21.65
C ILE A 133 13.71 -25.83 20.12
N PHE A 134 13.06 -24.88 19.44
CA PHE A 134 12.87 -24.83 17.99
C PHE A 134 13.49 -23.56 17.40
N PRO A 135 13.84 -23.53 16.11
CA PRO A 135 14.31 -22.30 15.50
C PRO A 135 13.19 -21.24 15.53
N SER A 136 13.56 -20.01 15.80
CA SER A 136 12.66 -18.86 15.80
C SER A 136 13.10 -17.84 14.75
N LEU A 137 12.13 -17.09 14.25
CA LEU A 137 12.38 -15.97 13.34
C LEU A 137 11.70 -14.71 13.88
N LYS A 138 12.50 -13.64 13.97
CA LYS A 138 12.02 -12.28 14.25
C LYS A 138 12.36 -11.39 13.06
N SER A 139 11.36 -10.73 12.51
CA SER A 139 11.53 -9.73 11.46
C SER A 139 11.11 -8.35 11.93
N PHE A 140 11.83 -7.36 11.44
CA PHE A 140 11.59 -5.96 11.73
C PHE A 140 11.55 -5.18 10.43
N THR A 141 10.48 -4.44 10.22
CA THR A 141 10.43 -3.34 9.27
C THR A 141 11.25 -2.18 9.82
N VAL A 142 12.17 -1.62 9.03
CA VAL A 142 13.02 -0.49 9.42
C VAL A 142 12.94 0.61 8.38
N GLU A 143 12.70 1.85 8.82
CA GLU A 143 12.54 2.99 7.92
C GLU A 143 13.67 4.02 8.03
N ALA A 144 13.88 4.56 9.24
CA ALA A 144 14.68 5.76 9.41
C ALA A 144 15.33 5.83 10.78
N VAL A 145 16.41 6.61 10.89
CA VAL A 145 16.92 7.10 12.17
C VAL A 145 16.77 8.61 12.18
N VAL A 146 15.97 9.14 13.10
CA VAL A 146 15.75 10.59 13.28
C VAL A 146 15.78 10.91 14.77
N ASN A 147 16.44 12.01 15.12
CA ASN A 147 16.67 12.41 16.52
C ASN A 147 17.29 11.26 17.35
N ASN A 148 18.25 10.53 16.75
CA ASN A 148 18.91 9.36 17.34
C ASN A 148 17.95 8.23 17.76
N ARG A 149 16.75 8.16 17.18
CA ARG A 149 15.79 7.07 17.41
C ARG A 149 15.50 6.36 16.10
N LEU A 150 15.53 5.02 16.15
CA LEU A 150 15.17 4.16 15.04
C LEU A 150 13.64 4.11 14.91
N LYS A 151 13.11 4.42 13.73
CA LYS A 151 11.73 4.11 13.35
C LYS A 151 11.68 2.69 12.78
N TYR A 152 11.07 1.76 13.52
CA TYR A 152 10.95 0.36 13.17
C TYR A 152 9.61 -0.21 13.68
N LYS A 153 9.22 -1.36 13.14
CA LYS A 153 8.08 -2.16 13.61
C LYS A 153 8.47 -3.63 13.57
N GLY A 154 8.30 -4.32 14.69
CA GLY A 154 8.44 -5.78 14.73
C GLY A 154 7.20 -6.44 14.13
N ASP A 155 7.42 -7.42 13.27
CA ASP A 155 6.34 -8.31 12.84
C ASP A 155 6.08 -9.34 13.96
N PRO A 156 4.88 -9.93 14.00
CA PRO A 156 4.61 -11.05 14.90
C PRO A 156 5.68 -12.14 14.74
N PRO A 157 6.16 -12.73 15.85
CA PRO A 157 7.17 -13.78 15.78
C PRO A 157 6.64 -14.96 14.98
N LEU A 158 7.51 -15.53 14.16
CA LEU A 158 7.24 -16.77 13.46
C LEU A 158 7.96 -17.88 14.22
N GLU A 159 7.17 -18.64 14.99
CA GLU A 159 7.66 -19.75 15.80
C GLU A 159 7.32 -21.07 15.12
N ILE A 160 8.29 -21.97 15.14
CA ILE A 160 8.11 -23.37 14.75
C ILE A 160 7.78 -24.13 16.03
N ASP A 161 6.75 -24.96 15.97
CA ASP A 161 6.35 -25.85 17.05
C ASP A 161 5.90 -27.21 16.50
N PHE A 162 5.42 -28.09 17.37
CA PHE A 162 4.95 -29.41 16.94
C PHE A 162 3.72 -29.36 16.01
N ALA A 163 2.92 -28.29 16.04
CA ALA A 163 1.77 -28.11 15.17
C ALA A 163 2.15 -27.43 13.83
N THR A 164 3.23 -26.66 13.82
CA THR A 164 3.76 -25.91 12.67
C THR A 164 5.22 -26.30 12.45
N PRO A 165 5.49 -27.46 11.83
CA PRO A 165 6.83 -28.04 11.76
C PRO A 165 7.81 -27.28 10.86
N GLY A 166 7.30 -26.47 9.93
CA GLY A 166 8.10 -25.72 8.97
C GLY A 166 7.37 -24.48 8.45
N ARG A 167 8.13 -23.46 8.06
CA ARG A 167 7.57 -22.22 7.51
C ARG A 167 8.50 -21.59 6.47
N ILE A 168 7.92 -21.19 5.34
CA ILE A 168 8.60 -20.39 4.32
C ILE A 168 8.07 -18.96 4.39
N ALA A 169 8.96 -17.99 4.59
CA ALA A 169 8.64 -16.57 4.66
C ALA A 169 9.44 -15.78 3.64
N ALA A 170 8.75 -14.93 2.87
CA ALA A 170 9.36 -14.04 1.89
C ALA A 170 9.58 -12.64 2.49
N PHE A 171 10.84 -12.17 2.52
CA PHE A 171 11.20 -10.84 3.03
C PHE A 171 11.63 -9.85 1.93
N ALA A 172 11.76 -10.34 0.70
CA ALA A 172 12.01 -9.54 -0.51
C ALA A 172 10.79 -9.62 -1.45
N GLN A 173 10.96 -9.26 -2.73
CA GLN A 173 9.89 -9.35 -3.73
C GLN A 173 9.23 -10.74 -3.69
N SER A 174 8.00 -10.79 -3.19
CA SER A 174 7.28 -12.04 -2.94
C SER A 174 6.94 -12.80 -4.23
N GLU A 175 7.01 -12.13 -5.38
CA GLU A 175 6.76 -12.72 -6.70
C GLU A 175 7.65 -13.93 -6.94
N MET A 176 8.97 -13.81 -6.77
CA MET A 176 9.91 -14.92 -6.98
C MET A 176 9.63 -16.10 -6.04
N VAL A 177 9.34 -15.82 -4.76
CA VAL A 177 9.05 -16.87 -3.78
C VAL A 177 7.72 -17.55 -4.11
N LYS A 178 6.68 -16.79 -4.47
CA LYS A 178 5.39 -17.34 -4.90
C LYS A 178 5.53 -18.18 -6.17
N THR A 179 6.29 -17.72 -7.15
CA THR A 179 6.57 -18.50 -8.36
C THR A 179 7.26 -19.82 -8.04
N PHE A 180 8.23 -19.81 -7.12
CA PHE A 180 8.87 -21.04 -6.65
C PHE A 180 7.89 -21.97 -5.91
N MET A 181 7.08 -21.41 -5.01
CA MET A 181 6.13 -22.17 -4.18
C MET A 181 4.93 -22.72 -4.96
N GLU A 182 4.36 -21.93 -5.85
CA GLU A 182 3.12 -22.21 -6.56
C GLU A 182 3.36 -22.77 -7.97
N GLY A 183 4.61 -22.75 -8.45
CA GLY A 183 5.01 -23.22 -9.79
C GLY A 183 4.61 -22.29 -10.94
N VAL A 184 3.98 -21.15 -10.65
CA VAL A 184 3.51 -20.19 -11.67
C VAL A 184 3.74 -18.76 -11.21
N ASP A 185 4.16 -17.91 -12.13
CA ASP A 185 4.31 -16.48 -11.86
C ASP A 185 2.95 -15.82 -11.56
N PRO A 186 2.80 -15.10 -10.43
CA PRO A 186 1.53 -14.48 -10.06
C PRO A 186 1.03 -13.47 -11.10
N SER A 187 1.92 -12.72 -11.74
CA SER A 187 1.54 -11.74 -12.77
C SER A 187 1.08 -12.43 -14.05
N TYR A 188 1.72 -13.54 -14.43
CA TYR A 188 1.26 -14.38 -15.53
C TYR A 188 -0.13 -14.96 -15.25
N ARG A 189 -0.34 -15.53 -14.05
CA ARG A 189 -1.65 -16.07 -13.63
C ARG A 189 -2.74 -15.00 -13.65
N ASN A 190 -2.49 -13.85 -13.05
CA ASN A 190 -3.43 -12.72 -13.03
C ASN A 190 -3.77 -12.25 -14.45
N SER A 191 -2.78 -12.18 -15.35
CA SER A 191 -3.00 -11.79 -16.75
C SER A 191 -3.88 -12.80 -17.50
N MET A 192 -3.62 -14.09 -17.29
CA MET A 192 -4.42 -15.18 -17.86
C MET A 192 -5.86 -15.16 -17.32
N GLU A 193 -6.04 -15.04 -16.00
CA GLU A 193 -7.37 -14.96 -15.37
C GLU A 193 -8.15 -13.72 -15.82
N ALA A 194 -7.50 -12.56 -15.95
CA ALA A 194 -8.13 -11.35 -16.47
C ALA A 194 -8.59 -11.51 -17.93
N TYR A 195 -7.84 -12.24 -18.76
CA TYR A 195 -8.25 -12.55 -20.12
C TYR A 195 -9.41 -13.54 -20.15
N LEU A 196 -9.34 -14.63 -19.36
CA LEU A 196 -10.43 -15.61 -19.25
C LEU A 196 -11.73 -14.96 -18.75
N SER A 197 -11.67 -14.10 -17.75
CA SER A 197 -12.83 -13.34 -17.27
C SER A 197 -13.50 -12.57 -18.41
N LYS A 198 -12.72 -11.90 -19.27
CA LYS A 198 -13.27 -11.19 -20.44
C LYS A 198 -13.91 -12.13 -21.46
N VAL A 199 -13.37 -13.33 -21.63
CA VAL A 199 -13.96 -14.36 -22.51
C VAL A 199 -15.31 -14.80 -21.94
N PHE A 200 -15.37 -15.14 -20.65
CA PHE A 200 -16.58 -15.57 -19.97
C PHE A 200 -17.65 -14.46 -19.89
N ASP A 201 -17.26 -13.19 -19.86
CA ASP A 201 -18.19 -12.06 -19.93
C ASP A 201 -18.80 -11.87 -21.34
N LYS A 202 -18.02 -12.13 -22.39
CA LYS A 202 -18.39 -11.85 -23.79
C LYS A 202 -19.09 -12.99 -24.50
N TYR A 203 -18.69 -14.23 -24.24
CA TYR A 203 -19.26 -15.41 -24.92
C TYR A 203 -20.79 -15.51 -24.78
N PRO A 204 -21.43 -15.18 -23.63
CA PRO A 204 -22.88 -15.20 -23.50
C PRO A 204 -23.56 -14.20 -24.45
N GLU A 205 -22.92 -13.06 -24.70
CA GLU A 205 -23.45 -12.03 -25.59
C GLU A 205 -23.43 -12.51 -27.04
N ILE A 206 -22.31 -13.11 -27.46
CA ILE A 206 -22.17 -13.72 -28.80
C ILE A 206 -23.23 -14.79 -29.04
N ILE A 207 -23.49 -15.66 -28.06
CA ILE A 207 -24.54 -16.68 -28.17
C ILE A 207 -25.91 -16.02 -28.37
N ILE A 208 -26.29 -15.07 -27.51
CA ILE A 208 -27.60 -14.43 -27.57
C ILE A 208 -27.80 -13.67 -28.89
N GLU A 209 -26.76 -12.98 -29.37
CA GLU A 209 -26.79 -12.25 -30.64
C GLU A 209 -26.97 -13.19 -31.85
N SER A 210 -26.44 -14.41 -31.79
CA SER A 210 -26.59 -15.41 -32.85
C SER A 210 -28.00 -16.04 -32.91
N MET A 211 -28.87 -15.81 -31.92
CA MET A 211 -30.21 -16.39 -31.86
C MET A 211 -31.25 -15.49 -32.55
N SER A 212 -31.79 -15.97 -33.68
CA SER A 212 -32.70 -15.20 -34.54
C SER A 212 -34.19 -15.34 -34.22
N LYS A 213 -34.60 -16.21 -33.29
CA LYS A 213 -36.02 -16.58 -33.05
C LYS A 213 -36.51 -16.42 -31.60
N ILE A 214 -35.92 -15.51 -30.84
CA ILE A 214 -36.24 -15.29 -29.43
C ILE A 214 -36.55 -13.81 -29.22
N ASP A 215 -37.59 -13.51 -28.43
CA ASP A 215 -37.94 -12.13 -28.08
C ASP A 215 -36.92 -11.46 -27.14
N ASP A 216 -36.95 -10.13 -27.04
CA ASP A 216 -35.96 -9.38 -26.28
C ASP A 216 -36.01 -9.64 -24.77
N GLY A 217 -37.17 -9.99 -24.22
CA GLY A 217 -37.33 -10.33 -22.80
C GLY A 217 -36.72 -11.69 -22.46
N GLU A 218 -36.98 -12.69 -23.30
CA GLU A 218 -36.37 -14.02 -23.21
C GLU A 218 -34.84 -13.96 -23.43
N LYS A 219 -34.37 -13.13 -24.36
CA LYS A 219 -32.93 -12.87 -24.57
C LYS A 219 -32.25 -12.29 -23.33
N GLN A 220 -32.88 -11.32 -22.67
CA GLN A 220 -32.33 -10.74 -21.44
C GLN A 220 -32.29 -11.74 -20.29
N ALA A 221 -33.35 -12.52 -20.10
CA ALA A 221 -33.41 -13.57 -19.08
C ALA A 221 -32.34 -14.66 -19.31
N LEU A 222 -32.17 -15.10 -20.56
CA LEU A 222 -31.15 -16.08 -20.93
C LEU A 222 -29.73 -15.51 -20.78
N LYS A 223 -29.49 -14.26 -21.20
CA LYS A 223 -28.22 -13.56 -20.99
C LYS A 223 -27.81 -13.54 -19.52
N LYS A 224 -28.75 -13.24 -18.62
CA LYS A 224 -28.49 -13.24 -17.18
C LYS A 224 -28.10 -14.62 -16.67
N LYS A 225 -28.87 -15.67 -17.01
CA LYS A 225 -28.56 -17.05 -16.62
C LYS A 225 -27.21 -17.53 -17.13
N LEU A 226 -26.87 -17.21 -18.39
CA LEU A 226 -25.59 -17.58 -18.98
C LEU A 226 -24.43 -16.85 -18.29
N LYS A 227 -24.57 -15.57 -17.94
CA LYS A 227 -23.54 -14.84 -17.17
C LYS A 227 -23.36 -15.43 -15.77
N GLU A 228 -24.45 -15.75 -15.07
CA GLU A 228 -24.38 -16.41 -13.76
C GLU A 228 -23.65 -17.77 -13.84
N ALA A 229 -24.00 -18.60 -14.84
CA ALA A 229 -23.30 -19.87 -15.08
C ALA A 229 -21.83 -19.67 -15.42
N SER A 230 -21.51 -18.66 -16.24
CA SER A 230 -20.12 -18.34 -16.64
C SER A 230 -19.26 -17.94 -15.44
N ASN A 231 -19.82 -17.12 -14.54
CA ASN A 231 -19.14 -16.73 -13.31
C ASN A 231 -18.88 -17.94 -12.40
N SER A 232 -19.88 -18.82 -12.24
CA SER A 232 -19.72 -20.06 -11.47
C SER A 232 -18.60 -20.94 -12.02
N ILE A 233 -18.56 -21.14 -13.35
CA ILE A 233 -17.51 -21.93 -14.01
C ILE A 233 -16.12 -21.29 -13.81
N PHE A 234 -16.03 -19.96 -13.88
CA PHE A 234 -14.77 -19.25 -13.69
C PHE A 234 -14.27 -19.32 -12.24
N ASP A 235 -15.18 -19.25 -11.26
CA ASP A 235 -14.84 -19.44 -9.85
C ASP A 235 -14.41 -20.88 -9.56
N ASP A 236 -15.09 -21.87 -10.13
CA ASP A 236 -14.69 -23.29 -10.06
C ASP A 236 -13.30 -23.50 -10.69
N TYR A 237 -13.03 -22.92 -11.85
CA TYR A 237 -11.70 -22.93 -12.47
C TYR A 237 -10.61 -22.39 -11.53
N LYS A 238 -10.84 -21.23 -10.90
CA LYS A 238 -9.86 -20.65 -9.96
C LYS A 238 -9.59 -21.56 -8.78
N LYS A 239 -10.65 -22.18 -8.24
CA LYS A 239 -10.57 -23.12 -7.13
C LYS A 239 -9.77 -24.37 -7.51
N GLU A 240 -10.09 -25.00 -8.64
CA GLU A 240 -9.39 -26.19 -9.13
C GLU A 240 -7.92 -25.91 -9.42
N MET A 241 -7.60 -24.78 -10.06
CA MET A 241 -6.20 -24.39 -10.31
C MET A 241 -5.45 -24.04 -9.01
N GLY A 242 -6.14 -23.46 -8.02
CA GLY A 242 -5.61 -23.26 -6.67
C GLY A 242 -5.27 -24.59 -5.99
N ALA A 243 -6.21 -25.53 -5.95
CA ALA A 243 -6.02 -26.85 -5.37
C ALA A 243 -4.94 -27.67 -6.09
N TYR A 244 -4.82 -27.53 -7.41
CA TYR A 244 -3.73 -28.12 -8.17
C TYR A 244 -2.37 -27.55 -7.74
N SER A 245 -2.25 -26.22 -7.68
CA SER A 245 -1.02 -25.55 -7.23
C SER A 245 -0.63 -25.99 -5.81
N GLU A 246 -1.61 -26.03 -4.91
CA GLU A 246 -1.40 -26.45 -3.52
C GLU A 246 -0.93 -27.90 -3.43
N SER A 247 -1.61 -28.83 -4.09
CA SER A 247 -1.28 -30.26 -4.02
C SER A 247 0.00 -30.65 -4.76
N ARG A 248 0.34 -29.97 -5.87
CA ARG A 248 1.46 -30.36 -6.75
C ARG A 248 2.73 -29.53 -6.55
N HIS A 249 2.63 -28.33 -6.00
CA HIS A 249 3.77 -27.44 -5.82
C HIS A 249 3.97 -27.06 -4.35
N VAL A 250 2.96 -26.47 -3.70
CA VAL A 250 3.11 -25.94 -2.33
C VAL A 250 3.34 -27.05 -1.30
N ASN A 251 2.45 -28.04 -1.22
CA ASN A 251 2.51 -29.10 -0.22
C ASN A 251 3.78 -29.95 -0.33
N PRO A 252 4.23 -30.38 -1.52
CA PRO A 252 5.50 -31.08 -1.65
C PRO A 252 6.69 -30.30 -1.11
N ILE A 253 6.75 -28.98 -1.33
CA ILE A 253 7.82 -28.14 -0.78
C ILE A 253 7.68 -28.05 0.75
N MET A 254 6.48 -27.80 1.26
CA MET A 254 6.23 -27.67 2.70
C MET A 254 6.49 -28.96 3.49
N HIS A 255 6.32 -30.14 2.88
CA HIS A 255 6.63 -31.42 3.55
C HIS A 255 8.13 -31.71 3.68
N VAL A 256 8.99 -30.99 2.93
CA VAL A 256 10.45 -31.17 2.96
C VAL A 256 11.12 -30.16 3.90
N VAL A 257 10.40 -29.12 4.33
CA VAL A 257 10.87 -28.04 5.20
C VAL A 257 10.51 -28.30 6.65
#